data_AF-A0A7S4I6C0-F1
#
_entry.id   AF-A0A7S4I6C0-F1
#
_cell.length_a   1.000
_cell.length_b   1.000
_cell.length_c   1.000
_cell.angle_alpha   90.00
_cell.angle_beta   90.00
_cell.angle_gamma   90.00
#
_symmetry.space_group_name_H-M   'P 1'
#
loop_
_entity.id
_entity.type
_entity.pdbx_description
1 polymer ?
#
loop_
_entity_poly.entity_id
_entity_poly.type
_entity_poly.pdbx_seq_one_letter_code
_entity_poly.pdbx_strand_id
1 'polypeptide(L)'
;RRRTRTRRPPRRIESSPALPGLASSSSATASASIDDDDADDSPRTAPGGGRMKRNVSFHRVEIRNYKLTVGDNPSVTYGPPLTLSWDRVPDDDVESNIDEYES
;
A
#
# COMPACT_ATOMS: atom_id res chain seq x y z
N ARG A 1 -23.35 -9.89 -62.89
CA ARG A 1 -23.61 -10.14 -61.44
C ARG A 1 -22.65 -9.28 -60.61
N ARG A 2 -23.09 -8.12 -60.13
CA ARG A 2 -22.28 -7.17 -59.32
C ARG A 2 -22.45 -7.48 -57.84
N ARG A 3 -21.36 -7.70 -57.09
CA ARG A 3 -21.38 -7.95 -55.64
C ARG A 3 -21.32 -6.61 -54.90
N THR A 4 -22.37 -6.26 -54.17
CA THR A 4 -22.45 -5.05 -53.35
C THR A 4 -21.75 -5.28 -52.00
N ARG A 5 -20.68 -4.51 -51.73
CA ARG A 5 -20.00 -4.44 -50.43
C ARG A 5 -20.88 -3.67 -49.44
N THR A 6 -21.37 -4.34 -48.40
CA THR A 6 -22.06 -3.71 -47.27
C THR A 6 -21.04 -3.00 -46.39
N ARG A 7 -21.11 -1.66 -46.31
CA ARG A 7 -20.30 -0.84 -45.41
C ARG A 7 -20.86 -0.98 -43.98
N ARG A 8 -20.00 -1.32 -43.01
CA ARG A 8 -20.36 -1.31 -41.58
C ARG A 8 -20.60 0.14 -41.11
N PRO A 9 -21.61 0.40 -40.28
CA PRO A 9 -21.83 1.72 -39.69
C PRO A 9 -20.75 2.04 -38.62
N PRO A 10 -20.40 3.31 -38.42
CA PRO A 10 -19.46 3.72 -37.38
C PRO A 10 -20.06 3.49 -35.98
N ARG A 11 -19.23 2.96 -35.07
CA ARG A 11 -19.60 2.80 -33.65
C ARG A 11 -19.71 4.18 -32.99
N ARG A 12 -20.89 4.47 -32.46
CA ARG A 12 -21.19 5.61 -31.59
C ARG A 12 -20.35 5.49 -30.32
N ILE A 13 -19.50 6.48 -30.05
CA ILE A 13 -18.76 6.58 -28.80
C ILE A 13 -19.74 7.13 -27.76
N GLU A 14 -20.15 6.29 -26.81
CA GLU A 14 -20.90 6.73 -25.64
C GLU A 14 -19.91 7.35 -24.64
N SER A 15 -20.25 8.56 -24.20
CA SER A 15 -19.51 9.37 -23.23
C SER A 15 -19.49 8.68 -21.87
N SER A 16 -18.30 8.37 -21.36
CA SER A 16 -18.08 7.85 -20.01
C SER A 16 -18.59 8.81 -18.93
N PRO A 17 -19.28 8.33 -17.89
CA PRO A 17 -19.62 9.15 -16.72
C PRO A 17 -18.36 9.47 -15.91
N ALA A 18 -18.23 10.75 -15.54
CA ALA A 18 -17.15 11.28 -14.73
C ALA A 18 -17.11 10.62 -13.33
N LEU A 19 -15.93 10.19 -12.90
CA LEU A 19 -15.70 9.67 -11.56
C LEU A 19 -15.72 10.80 -10.52
N PRO A 20 -16.37 10.61 -9.36
CA PRO A 20 -16.39 11.60 -8.28
C PRO A 20 -14.97 11.80 -7.71
N GLY A 21 -14.63 13.08 -7.52
CA GLY A 21 -13.32 13.57 -7.14
C GLY A 21 -12.73 12.90 -5.91
N LEU A 22 -11.48 12.48 -6.08
CA LEU A 22 -10.58 12.13 -4.99
C LEU A 22 -10.30 13.42 -4.22
N ALA A 23 -11.03 13.65 -3.14
CA ALA A 23 -10.66 14.66 -2.16
C ALA A 23 -9.27 14.30 -1.62
N SER A 24 -8.29 15.13 -1.94
CA SER A 24 -6.94 15.04 -1.39
C SER A 24 -7.05 15.21 0.13
N SER A 25 -7.03 14.10 0.86
CA SER A 25 -6.77 14.15 2.29
C SER A 25 -5.32 14.61 2.44
N SER A 26 -5.16 15.88 2.80
CA SER A 26 -3.87 16.47 3.12
C SER A 26 -3.27 15.66 4.27
N SER A 27 -2.30 14.82 3.95
CA SER A 27 -1.47 14.16 4.95
C SER A 27 -0.72 15.26 5.70
N ALA A 28 -1.21 15.60 6.89
CA ALA A 28 -0.47 16.44 7.81
C ALA A 28 0.84 15.71 8.14
N THR A 29 1.93 16.17 7.55
CA THR A 29 3.29 15.77 7.92
C THR A 29 3.51 16.28 9.34
N ALA A 30 3.26 15.44 10.33
CA ALA A 30 3.65 15.70 11.70
C ALA A 30 5.17 15.51 11.77
N SER A 31 5.91 16.61 11.62
CA SER A 31 7.34 16.66 11.91
C SER A 31 7.53 16.29 13.38
N ALA A 32 8.22 15.18 13.65
CA ALA A 32 8.70 14.88 14.98
C ALA A 32 9.86 15.83 15.28
N SER A 33 9.61 16.87 16.09
CA SER A 33 10.69 17.63 16.71
C SER A 33 11.31 16.73 17.79
N ILE A 34 12.60 16.44 17.63
CA ILE A 34 13.42 15.90 18.69
C ILE A 34 13.85 17.13 19.50
N ASP A 35 13.19 17.34 20.63
CA ASP A 35 13.56 18.36 21.61
C ASP A 35 14.56 17.71 22.58
N ASP A 36 15.87 17.92 22.32
CA ASP A 36 16.95 17.70 23.26
C ASP A 36 16.98 18.89 24.24
N ASP A 37 16.51 18.70 25.48
CA ASP A 37 16.62 19.72 26.53
C ASP A 37 16.97 19.06 27.88
N ASP A 38 18.28 19.03 28.16
CA ASP A 38 18.88 18.77 29.48
C ASP A 38 19.04 20.13 30.18
N ALA A 39 18.03 20.57 30.92
CA ALA A 39 18.15 21.65 31.90
C ALA A 39 17.00 21.66 32.91
N ASP A 40 17.38 21.55 34.18
CA ASP A 40 16.68 21.91 35.42
C ASP A 40 15.60 23.00 35.28
N ASP A 41 14.32 22.70 35.56
CA ASP A 41 13.35 23.68 36.07
C ASP A 41 12.12 23.04 36.74
N SER A 42 11.66 23.69 37.80
CA SER A 42 10.57 23.28 38.70
C SER A 42 9.18 23.23 38.02
N PRO A 43 8.19 22.46 38.56
CA PRO A 43 6.93 22.25 37.86
C PRO A 43 6.03 23.50 37.92
N ARG A 44 6.00 24.27 36.82
CA ARG A 44 4.96 25.27 36.58
C ARG A 44 3.70 24.57 36.07
N THR A 45 2.73 24.36 36.96
CA THR A 45 1.41 23.79 36.66
C THR A 45 0.57 24.78 35.83
N ALA A 46 0.70 24.73 34.51
CA ALA A 46 -0.33 25.22 33.60
C ALA A 46 -1.19 24.02 33.14
N PRO A 47 -2.53 24.12 33.12
CA PRO A 47 -3.39 23.07 32.55
C PRO A 47 -3.32 23.17 31.01
N GLY A 48 -2.18 22.80 30.46
CA GLY A 48 -1.97 22.66 29.02
C GLY A 48 -2.79 21.48 28.54
N GLY A 49 -3.73 21.73 27.62
CA GLY A 49 -4.58 20.74 26.98
C GLY A 49 -3.78 19.48 26.65
N GLY A 50 -4.07 18.40 27.38
CA GLY A 50 -3.31 17.16 27.31
C GLY A 50 -3.31 16.67 25.88
N ARG A 51 -2.12 16.67 25.26
CA ARG A 51 -1.91 16.08 23.94
C ARG A 51 -2.35 14.62 24.06
N MET A 52 -3.37 14.21 23.30
CA MET A 52 -3.83 12.82 23.31
C MET A 52 -2.65 11.93 22.89
N LYS A 53 -2.27 11.02 23.79
CA LYS A 53 -1.26 10.00 23.49
C LYS A 53 -1.88 9.04 22.47
N ARG A 54 -1.37 9.08 21.25
CA ARG A 54 -1.76 8.15 20.18
C ARG A 54 -0.76 7.02 20.16
N ASN A 55 -1.24 5.80 20.34
CA ASN A 55 -0.46 4.58 20.17
C ASN A 55 -0.97 3.78 18.98
N VAL A 56 -0.07 3.03 18.35
CA VAL A 56 -0.37 2.05 17.31
C VAL A 56 0.33 0.77 17.74
N SER A 57 -0.40 -0.34 17.74
CA SER A 57 0.14 -1.66 18.00
C SER A 57 -0.31 -2.61 16.91
N PHE A 58 0.54 -3.62 16.66
CA PHE A 58 0.24 -4.69 15.73
C PHE A 58 -0.11 -5.94 16.51
N HIS A 59 -1.15 -6.64 16.08
CA HIS A 59 -1.64 -7.83 16.79
C HIS A 59 -0.82 -9.08 16.45
N ARG A 60 -0.55 -9.27 15.16
CA ARG A 60 -0.05 -10.52 14.57
C ARG A 60 0.67 -10.23 13.26
N VAL A 61 1.63 -11.09 12.92
CA VAL A 61 2.27 -11.17 11.61
C VAL A 61 1.70 -12.37 10.84
N GLU A 62 1.35 -12.16 9.58
CA GLU A 62 0.94 -13.21 8.64
C GLU A 62 1.95 -13.30 7.50
N ILE A 63 2.66 -14.43 7.40
CA ILE A 63 3.53 -14.74 6.26
C ILE A 63 2.71 -15.52 5.25
N ARG A 64 2.54 -14.95 4.04
CA ARG A 64 1.72 -15.53 2.98
C ARG A 64 2.59 -16.09 1.86
N ASN A 65 2.28 -17.30 1.42
CA ASN A 65 3.00 -17.95 0.34
C ASN A 65 2.30 -17.79 -1.02
N TYR A 66 3.07 -17.47 -2.05
CA TYR A 66 2.61 -17.30 -3.42
C TYR A 66 3.52 -18.06 -4.38
N LYS A 67 2.96 -18.57 -5.47
CA LYS A 67 3.77 -19.32 -6.45
C LYS A 67 4.75 -18.39 -7.16
N LEU A 68 5.96 -18.88 -7.40
CA LEU A 68 6.93 -18.23 -8.27
C LEU A 68 6.58 -18.43 -9.75
N THR A 69 6.76 -17.39 -10.54
CA THR A 69 6.53 -17.37 -11.99
C THR A 69 7.61 -16.57 -12.70
N VAL A 70 7.78 -16.83 -14.00
CA VAL A 70 8.72 -16.07 -14.83
C VAL A 70 8.12 -14.70 -15.13
N GLY A 71 8.85 -13.64 -14.79
CA GLY A 71 8.45 -12.26 -15.03
C GLY A 71 8.93 -11.69 -16.36
N ASP A 72 8.79 -10.37 -16.51
CA ASP A 72 9.27 -9.61 -17.67
C ASP A 72 10.16 -8.45 -17.20
N ASN A 73 11.17 -8.76 -16.39
CA ASN A 73 12.21 -7.81 -16.00
C ASN A 73 13.45 -8.06 -16.88
N PRO A 74 13.73 -7.20 -17.88
CA PRO A 74 14.86 -7.38 -18.78
C PRO A 74 16.22 -7.06 -18.13
N SER A 75 16.23 -6.49 -16.92
CA SER A 75 17.46 -6.09 -16.21
C SER A 75 18.08 -7.22 -15.37
N VAL A 76 17.81 -8.48 -15.71
CA VAL A 76 18.39 -9.63 -15.01
C VAL A 76 19.78 -9.97 -15.53
N THR A 77 20.72 -10.13 -14.61
CA THR A 77 22.12 -10.47 -14.96
C THR A 77 22.31 -11.96 -15.22
N TYR A 78 21.47 -12.82 -14.65
CA TYR A 78 21.56 -14.27 -14.80
C TYR A 78 20.19 -14.94 -14.62
N GLY A 79 19.90 -15.91 -15.49
CA GLY A 79 18.66 -16.69 -15.45
C GLY A 79 17.41 -15.91 -15.87
N PRO A 80 16.24 -16.57 -15.91
CA PRO A 80 14.98 -15.90 -16.16
C PRO A 80 14.57 -15.04 -14.95
N PRO A 81 13.92 -13.88 -15.16
CA PRO A 81 13.38 -13.08 -14.06
C PRO A 81 12.31 -13.87 -13.29
N LEU A 82 12.42 -13.90 -11.96
CA LEU A 82 11.42 -14.52 -11.09
C LEU A 82 10.52 -13.46 -10.46
N THR A 83 9.23 -13.76 -10.38
CA THR A 83 8.18 -12.89 -9.81
C THR A 83 7.16 -13.72 -9.05
N LEU A 84 6.44 -13.09 -8.11
CA LEU A 84 5.33 -13.72 -7.42
C LEU A 84 4.07 -13.66 -8.30
N SER A 85 3.37 -14.79 -8.40
CA SER A 85 2.02 -14.82 -8.95
C SER A 85 0.99 -14.27 -7.97
N TRP A 86 -0.22 -14.03 -8.46
CA TRP A 86 -1.37 -13.69 -7.63
C TRP A 86 -2.01 -14.91 -6.95
N ASP A 87 -1.56 -16.12 -7.30
CA ASP A 87 -2.08 -17.36 -6.75
C ASP A 87 -1.43 -17.64 -5.39
N ARG A 88 -2.19 -17.39 -4.32
CA ARG A 88 -1.81 -17.74 -2.94
C ARG A 88 -1.85 -19.26 -2.74
N VAL A 89 -0.97 -19.77 -1.89
CA VAL A 89 -0.96 -21.15 -1.41
C VAL A 89 -1.32 -21.13 0.08
N PRO A 90 -2.61 -21.25 0.44
CA PRO A 90 -3.08 -21.01 1.80
C PRO A 90 -2.57 -22.03 2.82
N ASP A 91 -2.27 -23.23 2.35
CA ASP A 91 -1.86 -24.36 3.19
C ASP A 91 -0.49 -24.13 3.86
N ASP A 92 0.34 -23.23 3.31
CA ASP A 92 1.68 -22.94 3.80
C ASP A 92 1.76 -21.62 4.58
N ASP A 93 0.65 -20.92 4.81
CA ASP A 93 0.69 -19.63 5.49
C ASP A 93 1.00 -19.77 6.98
N VAL A 94 1.86 -18.88 7.49
CA VAL A 94 2.30 -18.90 8.89
C VAL A 94 1.77 -17.68 9.64
N GLU A 95 1.22 -17.95 10.82
CA GLU A 95 0.77 -16.96 11.80
C GLU A 95 1.73 -16.95 12.98
N SER A 96 2.29 -15.79 13.29
CA SER A 96 3.14 -15.61 14.47
C SER A 96 2.80 -14.31 15.18
N ASN A 97 3.05 -14.27 16.49
CA ASN A 97 3.03 -13.01 17.22
C ASN A 97 4.24 -12.15 16.81
N ILE A 98 4.13 -10.82 16.94
CA ILE A 98 5.21 -9.90 16.56
C ILE A 98 6.50 -10.16 17.36
N ASP A 99 6.38 -10.45 18.66
CA ASP A 99 7.54 -10.67 19.53
C ASP A 99 8.33 -11.93 19.12
N GLU A 100 7.63 -12.95 18.62
CA GLU A 100 8.22 -14.20 18.14
C GLU A 100 8.95 -14.01 16.80
N TYR A 101 8.44 -13.14 15.92
CA TYR A 101 9.04 -12.89 14.60
C TYR A 101 10.33 -12.06 14.67
N GLU A 102 10.48 -11.20 15.70
CA GLU A 102 11.61 -10.27 15.83
C GLU A 102 12.76 -10.78 16.74
N SER A 103 12.61 -11.96 17.33
CA SER A 103 13.62 -12.57 18.22
C SER A 103 14.78 -13.23 17.46
#